data_AF-A0A7S1L8M1-F1
#
_entry.id   AF-A0A7S1L8M1-F1
#
_cell.length_a   1.000
_cell.length_b   1.000
_cell.length_c   1.000
_cell.angle_alpha   90.00
_cell.angle_beta   90.00
_cell.angle_gamma   90.00
#
_symmetry.space_group_name_H-M   'P 1'
#
loop_
_entity.id
_entity.type
_entity.pdbx_description
1 polymer ?
#
loop_
_entity_poly.entity_id
_entity_poly.type
_entity_poly.pdbx_seq_one_letter_code
_entity_poly.pdbx_strand_id
1 'polypeptide(L)'
;ERKELARLLAGLTLRTSTLLEAMCWCLDKAGCAVQIAHELVEALLEADLTLSERLLRLFLISDVVHNSGSVIAMANAWCYRREFEAQLPEAFERLHAAYRGEDSRLASEKAGDQVSRVLKSWQVRAVFSPQFIKGLEVSFFRDVVSSDAIAPPGAGAGARTAGVPEAIFVKLAEWRSQHFSQLEKLAKARGLNWQTMHIQRPEDGRSLEQVRKSWLVDRMVTYELHVWEMRPVRPVELPKRETPVKLPAGTTVVLSGSSGDQTSRTPVPSPLDNAGPDDSGDVDADDLVNEDIDGDPLTSGDEALLAEQVPKAAAAKEEERRRQAAAAAAAVGAAASPAASSSEAGDDSDEDLDGVPVPAPRSSGPAESGDESDDDEASDLDGVPVRAEDLRKFRTNRVKLEAIN
;
A
#
# COMPACT_ATOMS: atom_id res chain seq x y z
N GLU A 1 -11.66 -20.36 -16.92
CA GLU A 1 -11.60 -19.23 -15.98
C GLU A 1 -11.12 -17.96 -16.68
N ARG A 2 -9.85 -17.84 -17.12
CA ARG A 2 -9.33 -16.67 -17.87
C ARG A 2 -10.25 -16.07 -18.96
N LYS A 3 -10.85 -16.89 -19.83
CA LYS A 3 -11.81 -16.42 -20.86
C LYS A 3 -13.07 -15.75 -20.28
N GLU A 4 -13.54 -16.24 -19.14
CA GLU A 4 -14.73 -15.72 -18.46
C GLU A 4 -14.41 -14.44 -17.69
N LEU A 5 -13.24 -14.38 -17.04
CA LEU A 5 -12.74 -13.14 -16.45
C LEU A 5 -12.59 -12.04 -17.51
N ALA A 6 -12.03 -12.36 -18.69
CA ALA A 6 -11.95 -11.42 -19.81
C ALA A 6 -13.34 -10.96 -20.30
N ARG A 7 -14.34 -11.84 -20.36
CA ARG A 7 -15.74 -11.48 -20.68
C ARG A 7 -16.32 -10.50 -19.66
N LEU A 8 -16.12 -10.76 -18.37
CA LEU A 8 -16.58 -9.90 -17.28
C LEU A 8 -15.87 -8.53 -17.32
N LEU A 9 -14.55 -8.51 -17.53
CA LEU A 9 -13.75 -7.29 -17.64
C LEU A 9 -14.17 -6.40 -18.83
N ALA A 10 -14.52 -7.01 -19.97
CA ALA A 10 -15.05 -6.29 -21.14
C ALA A 10 -16.49 -5.78 -20.94
N GLY A 11 -17.24 -6.35 -19.99
CA GLY A 11 -18.59 -5.93 -19.61
C GLY A 11 -18.67 -4.96 -18.44
N LEU A 12 -17.54 -4.54 -17.87
CA LEU A 12 -17.53 -3.60 -16.74
C LEU A 12 -18.06 -2.23 -17.15
N THR A 13 -18.89 -1.66 -16.28
CA THR A 13 -19.43 -0.30 -16.41
C THR A 13 -19.42 0.41 -15.07
N LEU A 14 -19.70 1.72 -15.05
CA LEU A 14 -19.91 2.48 -13.81
C LEU A 14 -21.17 2.06 -13.02
N ARG A 15 -21.87 0.98 -13.42
CA ARG A 15 -23.00 0.41 -12.68
C ARG A 15 -22.53 -0.65 -11.70
N THR A 16 -22.98 -0.50 -10.45
CA THR A 16 -22.73 -1.41 -9.32
C THR A 16 -23.04 -2.87 -9.62
N SER A 17 -24.05 -3.16 -10.43
CA SER A 17 -24.41 -4.52 -10.85
C SER A 17 -23.27 -5.25 -11.55
N THR A 18 -22.60 -4.61 -12.52
CA THR A 18 -21.51 -5.22 -13.32
C THR A 18 -20.25 -5.48 -12.49
N LEU A 19 -19.89 -4.55 -11.60
CA LEU A 19 -18.77 -4.73 -10.65
C LEU A 19 -19.08 -5.80 -9.59
N LEU A 20 -20.32 -5.85 -9.09
CA LEU A 20 -20.77 -6.84 -8.12
C LEU A 20 -20.80 -8.26 -8.70
N GLU A 21 -21.25 -8.44 -9.95
CA GLU A 21 -21.16 -9.72 -10.67
C GLU A 21 -19.71 -10.19 -10.77
N ALA A 22 -18.81 -9.33 -11.29
CA ALA A 22 -17.40 -9.65 -11.48
C ALA A 22 -16.68 -9.93 -10.14
N MET A 23 -16.95 -9.15 -9.09
CA MET A 23 -16.41 -9.39 -7.74
C MET A 23 -16.91 -10.73 -7.19
N CYS A 24 -18.21 -11.03 -7.30
CA CYS A 24 -18.76 -12.30 -6.84
C CYS A 24 -18.09 -13.48 -7.54
N TRP A 25 -17.88 -13.40 -8.86
CA TRP A 25 -17.15 -14.40 -9.63
C TRP A 25 -15.72 -14.61 -9.10
N CYS A 26 -14.98 -13.52 -8.83
CA CYS A 26 -13.63 -13.61 -8.28
C CYS A 26 -13.61 -14.28 -6.89
N LEU A 27 -14.56 -13.94 -6.01
CA LEU A 27 -14.63 -14.50 -4.66
C LEU A 27 -15.08 -15.97 -4.68
N ASP A 28 -16.07 -16.32 -5.51
CA ASP A 28 -16.52 -17.71 -5.69
C ASP A 28 -15.41 -18.60 -6.27
N LYS A 29 -14.42 -18.01 -6.97
CA LYS A 29 -13.21 -18.65 -7.49
C LYS A 29 -11.94 -18.40 -6.67
N ALA A 30 -12.06 -18.10 -5.38
CA ALA A 30 -10.92 -17.85 -4.48
C ALA A 30 -9.87 -18.98 -4.42
N GLY A 31 -10.20 -20.22 -4.80
CA GLY A 31 -9.21 -21.30 -4.98
C GLY A 31 -8.09 -20.94 -5.97
N CYS A 32 -8.39 -20.11 -6.97
CA CYS A 32 -7.47 -19.60 -7.98
C CYS A 32 -7.04 -18.15 -7.75
N ALA A 33 -7.21 -17.63 -6.52
CA ALA A 33 -7.01 -16.21 -6.19
C ALA A 33 -5.65 -15.64 -6.64
N VAL A 34 -4.58 -16.44 -6.63
CA VAL A 34 -3.25 -15.98 -7.08
C VAL A 34 -3.23 -15.66 -8.57
N GLN A 35 -3.77 -16.54 -9.40
CA GLN A 35 -3.89 -16.32 -10.83
C GLN A 35 -4.86 -15.16 -11.13
N ILE A 36 -6.02 -15.13 -10.47
CA ILE A 36 -7.03 -14.09 -10.70
C ILE A 36 -6.50 -12.71 -10.29
N ALA A 37 -5.77 -12.58 -9.18
CA ALA A 37 -5.15 -11.32 -8.79
C ALA A 37 -4.16 -10.81 -9.84
N HIS A 38 -3.31 -11.69 -10.38
CA HIS A 38 -2.36 -11.35 -11.43
C HIS A 38 -3.07 -10.99 -12.76
N GLU A 39 -4.09 -11.75 -13.17
CA GLU A 39 -4.88 -11.43 -14.36
C GLU A 39 -5.64 -10.09 -14.22
N LEU A 40 -6.13 -9.74 -13.02
CA LEU A 40 -6.76 -8.44 -12.75
C LEU A 40 -5.78 -7.27 -12.81
N VAL A 41 -4.56 -7.41 -12.28
CA VAL A 41 -3.55 -6.34 -12.34
C VAL A 41 -2.99 -6.19 -13.76
N GLU A 42 -2.72 -7.28 -14.47
CA GLU A 42 -2.33 -7.21 -15.89
C GLU A 42 -3.45 -6.57 -16.73
N ALA A 43 -4.72 -6.91 -16.47
CA ALA A 43 -5.86 -6.26 -17.10
C ALA A 43 -5.93 -4.76 -16.79
N LEU A 44 -5.70 -4.30 -15.55
CA LEU A 44 -5.63 -2.86 -15.21
C LEU A 44 -4.59 -2.10 -16.06
N LEU A 45 -3.57 -2.79 -16.56
CA LEU A 45 -2.39 -2.23 -17.22
C LEU A 45 -2.32 -2.50 -18.73
N GLU A 46 -3.37 -3.09 -19.30
CA GLU A 46 -3.54 -3.33 -20.74
C GLU A 46 -3.36 -2.02 -21.56
N ALA A 47 -2.76 -2.11 -22.74
CA ALA A 47 -2.28 -0.94 -23.47
C ALA A 47 -3.42 -0.05 -23.98
N ASP A 48 -4.44 -0.67 -24.60
CA ASP A 48 -5.48 0.01 -25.36
C ASP A 48 -6.65 0.57 -24.51
N LEU A 49 -6.46 0.68 -23.19
CA LEU A 49 -7.47 1.18 -22.26
C LEU A 49 -7.42 2.69 -22.06
N THR A 50 -8.59 3.32 -22.11
CA THR A 50 -8.83 4.66 -21.59
C THR A 50 -8.61 4.73 -20.07
N LEU A 51 -8.37 5.93 -19.54
CA LEU A 51 -8.19 6.12 -18.10
C LEU A 51 -9.42 5.67 -17.29
N SER A 52 -10.63 5.85 -17.84
CA SER A 52 -11.89 5.42 -17.21
C SER A 52 -12.00 3.88 -17.09
N GLU A 53 -11.63 3.13 -18.13
CA GLU A 53 -11.66 1.67 -18.10
C GLU A 53 -10.63 1.09 -17.12
N ARG A 54 -9.45 1.73 -17.01
CA ARG A 54 -8.46 1.39 -15.99
C ARG A 54 -9.05 1.57 -14.58
N LEU A 55 -9.77 2.66 -14.33
CA LEU A 55 -10.42 2.88 -13.03
C LEU A 55 -11.53 1.88 -12.72
N LEU A 56 -12.32 1.44 -13.70
CA LEU A 56 -13.27 0.34 -13.49
C LEU A 56 -12.57 -0.95 -13.04
N ARG A 57 -11.42 -1.28 -13.64
CA ARG A 57 -10.60 -2.44 -13.23
C ARG A 57 -9.99 -2.25 -11.83
N LEU A 58 -9.60 -1.01 -11.47
CA LEU A 58 -9.16 -0.66 -10.11
C LEU A 58 -10.29 -0.76 -9.08
N PHE A 59 -11.53 -0.38 -9.42
CA PHE A 59 -12.69 -0.52 -8.55
C PHE A 59 -12.99 -2.00 -8.29
N LEU A 60 -12.92 -2.86 -9.31
CA LEU A 60 -13.05 -4.31 -9.14
C LEU A 60 -11.96 -4.87 -8.19
N ILE A 61 -10.71 -4.46 -8.35
CA ILE A 61 -9.61 -4.85 -7.44
C ILE A 61 -9.90 -4.39 -6.01
N SER A 62 -10.38 -3.14 -5.85
CA SER A 62 -10.78 -2.56 -4.55
C SER A 62 -11.90 -3.33 -3.87
N ASP A 63 -12.91 -3.75 -4.63
CA ASP A 63 -14.04 -4.56 -4.18
C ASP A 63 -13.60 -5.97 -3.76
N VAL A 64 -12.81 -6.65 -4.59
CA VAL A 64 -12.28 -7.99 -4.30
C VAL A 64 -11.41 -7.96 -3.04
N VAL A 65 -10.47 -7.03 -2.91
CA VAL A 65 -9.60 -6.95 -1.72
C VAL A 65 -10.36 -6.54 -0.46
N HIS A 66 -11.38 -5.68 -0.58
CA HIS A 66 -12.20 -5.32 0.57
C HIS A 66 -13.01 -6.51 1.10
N ASN A 67 -13.63 -7.26 0.20
CA ASN A 67 -14.54 -8.34 0.56
C ASN A 67 -13.82 -9.68 0.85
N SER A 68 -12.61 -9.89 0.33
CA SER A 68 -11.82 -11.12 0.55
C SER A 68 -11.55 -11.41 2.03
N GLY A 69 -11.38 -10.37 2.85
CA GLY A 69 -11.17 -10.49 4.30
C GLY A 69 -12.45 -10.72 5.13
N SER A 70 -13.63 -10.61 4.51
CA SER A 70 -14.94 -10.73 5.18
C SER A 70 -15.58 -12.12 5.00
N VAL A 71 -15.16 -12.88 3.98
CA VAL A 71 -15.77 -14.19 3.68
C VAL A 71 -14.97 -15.33 4.34
N ILE A 72 -15.22 -15.53 5.64
CA ILE A 72 -14.56 -16.56 6.48
C ILE A 72 -14.73 -17.98 5.89
N ALA A 73 -15.82 -18.24 5.15
CA ALA A 73 -16.10 -19.53 4.53
C ALA A 73 -15.31 -19.83 3.24
N MET A 74 -14.60 -18.85 2.66
CA MET A 74 -13.88 -19.02 1.40
C MET A 74 -12.38 -19.21 1.64
N ALA A 75 -11.94 -20.47 1.56
CA ALA A 75 -10.53 -20.82 1.57
C ALA A 75 -9.76 -20.01 0.50
N ASN A 76 -8.52 -19.65 0.83
CA ASN A 76 -7.60 -18.89 -0.03
C ASN A 76 -8.02 -17.46 -0.43
N ALA A 77 -9.20 -16.96 -0.04
CA ALA A 77 -9.60 -15.57 -0.35
C ALA A 77 -8.59 -14.54 0.19
N TRP A 78 -7.97 -14.81 1.35
CA TRP A 78 -6.92 -13.98 1.93
C TRP A 78 -5.70 -13.77 1.00
N CYS A 79 -5.44 -14.68 0.05
CA CYS A 79 -4.35 -14.55 -0.91
C CYS A 79 -4.50 -13.31 -1.80
N TYR A 80 -5.74 -12.89 -2.15
CA TYR A 80 -5.98 -11.69 -2.96
C TYR A 80 -5.25 -10.47 -2.41
N ARG A 81 -5.37 -10.22 -1.10
CA ARG A 81 -4.70 -9.11 -0.42
C ARG A 81 -3.19 -9.18 -0.58
N ARG A 82 -2.58 -10.36 -0.36
CA ARG A 82 -1.13 -10.57 -0.48
C ARG A 82 -0.63 -10.32 -1.90
N GLU A 83 -1.35 -10.84 -2.90
CA GLU A 83 -0.95 -10.68 -4.30
C GLU A 83 -1.13 -9.24 -4.80
N PHE A 84 -2.19 -8.55 -4.39
CA PHE A 84 -2.36 -7.13 -4.69
C PHE A 84 -1.31 -6.27 -3.98
N GLU A 85 -0.98 -6.54 -2.71
CA GLU A 85 0.08 -5.83 -1.98
C GLU A 85 1.45 -5.95 -2.66
N ALA A 86 1.71 -7.07 -3.35
CA ALA A 86 2.93 -7.28 -4.11
C ALA A 86 2.98 -6.51 -5.45
N GLN A 87 1.84 -6.37 -6.14
CA GLN A 87 1.76 -5.91 -7.55
C GLN A 87 1.26 -4.47 -7.72
N LEU A 88 0.44 -3.96 -6.79
CA LEU A 88 -0.09 -2.60 -6.84
C LEU A 88 0.98 -1.49 -6.94
N PRO A 89 2.19 -1.61 -6.33
CA PRO A 89 3.21 -0.56 -6.46
C PRO A 89 3.70 -0.31 -7.89
N GLU A 90 3.93 -1.35 -8.71
CA GLU A 90 4.23 -1.18 -10.13
C GLU A 90 2.99 -0.67 -10.90
N ALA A 91 1.82 -1.23 -10.58
CA ALA A 91 0.58 -0.85 -11.25
C ALA A 91 0.24 0.63 -11.07
N PHE A 92 0.50 1.21 -9.90
CA PHE A 92 0.25 2.63 -9.64
C PHE A 92 1.23 3.55 -10.38
N GLU A 93 2.50 3.15 -10.57
CA GLU A 93 3.44 3.89 -11.44
C GLU A 93 3.03 3.84 -12.92
N ARG A 94 2.54 2.70 -13.40
CA ARG A 94 2.03 2.57 -14.77
C ARG A 94 0.68 3.28 -14.97
N LEU A 95 -0.17 3.31 -13.95
CA LEU A 95 -1.42 4.09 -13.95
C LEU A 95 -1.14 5.60 -13.89
N HIS A 96 -0.07 6.04 -13.22
CA HIS A 96 0.40 7.43 -13.28
C HIS A 96 0.75 7.85 -14.71
N ALA A 97 1.47 7.02 -15.46
CA ALA A 97 1.81 7.32 -16.86
C ALA A 97 0.55 7.52 -17.72
N ALA A 98 -0.48 6.68 -17.54
CA ALA A 98 -1.77 6.85 -18.21
C ALA A 98 -2.51 8.13 -17.75
N TYR A 99 -2.50 8.44 -16.45
CA TYR A 99 -3.07 9.67 -15.89
C TYR A 99 -2.38 10.95 -16.39
N ARG A 100 -1.05 10.91 -16.56
CA ARG A 100 -0.26 12.04 -17.08
C ARG A 100 -0.40 12.24 -18.59
N GLY A 101 -0.75 11.19 -19.33
CA GLY A 101 -1.01 11.21 -20.76
C GLY A 101 -2.47 11.48 -21.14
N GLU A 102 -3.37 11.70 -20.18
CA GLU A 102 -4.77 12.06 -20.42
C GLU A 102 -4.90 13.54 -20.81
N ASP A 103 -5.21 13.79 -22.08
CA ASP A 103 -5.40 15.14 -22.63
C ASP A 103 -6.59 15.88 -21.99
N SER A 104 -7.63 15.15 -21.56
CA SER A 104 -8.80 15.75 -20.93
C SER A 104 -8.54 16.07 -19.46
N ARG A 105 -8.25 17.35 -19.18
CA ARG A 105 -8.09 17.87 -17.81
C ARG A 105 -9.26 17.50 -16.87
N LEU A 106 -10.50 17.52 -17.37
CA LEU A 106 -11.66 17.15 -16.56
C LEU A 106 -11.70 15.64 -16.25
N ALA A 107 -11.26 14.80 -17.20
CA ALA A 107 -11.19 13.36 -16.99
C ALA A 107 -10.06 13.00 -16.02
N SER A 108 -8.88 13.62 -16.13
CA SER A 108 -7.79 13.43 -15.17
C SER A 108 -8.14 13.96 -13.79
N GLU A 109 -8.74 15.15 -13.64
CA GLU A 109 -9.24 15.63 -12.33
C GLU A 109 -10.27 14.66 -11.72
N LYS A 110 -11.27 14.17 -12.48
CA LYS A 110 -12.23 13.15 -12.00
C LYS A 110 -11.53 11.85 -11.60
N ALA A 111 -10.55 11.41 -12.38
CA ALA A 111 -9.78 10.20 -12.12
C ALA A 111 -8.92 10.30 -10.84
N GLY A 112 -8.27 11.44 -10.61
CA GLY A 112 -7.50 11.70 -9.40
C GLY A 112 -8.36 11.67 -8.14
N ASP A 113 -9.55 12.25 -8.22
CA ASP A 113 -10.58 12.18 -7.17
C ASP A 113 -11.01 10.74 -6.87
N GLN A 114 -11.27 9.93 -7.91
CA GLN A 114 -11.67 8.53 -7.79
C GLN A 114 -10.56 7.66 -7.17
N VAL A 115 -9.29 7.81 -7.60
CA VAL A 115 -8.15 7.10 -6.99
C VAL A 115 -7.96 7.51 -5.53
N SER A 116 -8.10 8.80 -5.22
CA SER A 116 -8.03 9.31 -3.84
C SER A 116 -9.10 8.67 -2.94
N ARG A 117 -10.32 8.47 -3.45
CA ARG A 117 -11.42 7.80 -2.71
C ARG A 117 -11.13 6.32 -2.48
N VAL A 118 -10.58 5.61 -3.48
CA VAL A 118 -10.15 4.20 -3.33
C VAL A 118 -9.07 4.07 -2.23
N LEU A 119 -7.99 4.86 -2.32
CA LEU A 119 -6.90 4.84 -1.34
C LEU A 119 -7.38 5.19 0.07
N LYS A 120 -8.24 6.22 0.21
CA LYS A 120 -8.86 6.60 1.48
C LYS A 120 -9.76 5.50 2.05
N SER A 121 -10.51 4.80 1.20
CA SER A 121 -11.33 3.65 1.62
C SER A 121 -10.47 2.52 2.18
N TRP A 122 -9.38 2.18 1.49
CA TRP A 122 -8.41 1.18 1.96
C TRP A 122 -7.76 1.58 3.29
N GLN A 123 -7.43 2.86 3.48
CA GLN A 123 -6.89 3.38 4.74
C GLN A 123 -7.90 3.30 5.89
N VAL A 124 -9.11 3.84 5.70
CA VAL A 124 -10.18 3.88 6.73
C VAL A 124 -10.58 2.47 7.17
N ARG A 125 -10.52 1.50 6.25
CA ARG A 125 -10.88 0.09 6.51
C ARG A 125 -9.68 -0.79 6.87
N ALA A 126 -8.49 -0.20 7.04
CA ALA A 126 -7.23 -0.90 7.34
C ALA A 126 -6.89 -2.06 6.39
N VAL A 127 -7.25 -1.92 5.09
CA VAL A 127 -6.96 -2.92 4.06
C VAL A 127 -5.47 -3.05 3.84
N PHE A 128 -4.71 -1.95 3.82
CA PHE A 128 -3.24 -1.96 3.79
C PHE A 128 -2.69 -1.03 4.89
N SER A 129 -1.37 -1.06 5.12
CA SER A 129 -0.75 -0.18 6.13
C SER A 129 -0.83 1.29 5.69
N PRO A 130 -0.88 2.27 6.62
CA PRO A 130 -0.90 3.68 6.25
C PRO A 130 0.31 4.12 5.43
N GLN A 131 1.49 3.53 5.68
CA GLN A 131 2.71 3.78 4.91
C GLN A 131 2.58 3.26 3.47
N PHE A 132 2.07 2.03 3.29
CA PHE A 132 1.84 1.43 1.98
C PHE A 132 0.85 2.24 1.14
N ILE A 133 -0.28 2.68 1.73
CA ILE A 133 -1.25 3.56 1.05
C ILE A 133 -0.60 4.87 0.62
N LYS A 134 0.22 5.49 1.48
CA LYS A 134 0.95 6.72 1.16
C LYS A 134 1.97 6.51 0.05
N GLY A 135 2.58 5.33 -0.09
CA GLY A 135 3.43 4.99 -1.23
C GLY A 135 2.67 4.93 -2.54
N LEU A 136 1.51 4.26 -2.56
CA LEU A 136 0.65 4.23 -3.75
C LEU A 136 0.19 5.64 -4.14
N GLU A 137 -0.19 6.47 -3.17
CA GLU A 137 -0.53 7.89 -3.39
C GLU A 137 0.62 8.66 -4.04
N VAL A 138 1.85 8.49 -3.55
CA VAL A 138 3.07 9.08 -4.14
C VAL A 138 3.27 8.60 -5.57
N SER A 139 3.24 7.28 -5.80
CA SER A 139 3.45 6.66 -7.11
C SER A 139 2.43 7.08 -8.15
N PHE A 140 1.20 7.44 -7.74
CA PHE A 140 0.14 7.88 -8.65
C PHE A 140 0.06 9.40 -8.86
N PHE A 141 0.43 10.22 -7.88
CA PHE A 141 0.30 11.68 -7.99
C PHE A 141 1.60 12.42 -8.32
N ARG A 142 2.77 11.76 -8.32
CA ARG A 142 4.07 12.45 -8.49
C ARG A 142 4.95 11.84 -9.55
N ASP A 143 5.48 12.70 -10.42
CA ASP A 143 6.61 12.37 -11.28
C ASP A 143 7.83 12.02 -10.39
N VAL A 144 8.53 10.91 -10.69
CA VAL A 144 9.66 10.43 -9.89
C VAL A 144 10.80 11.44 -9.87
N VAL A 145 11.30 11.74 -8.67
CA VAL A 145 12.38 12.69 -8.42
C VAL A 145 13.71 11.97 -8.37
N SER A 146 14.57 12.23 -9.36
CA SER A 146 15.96 11.74 -9.32
C SER A 146 16.69 12.31 -8.10
N SER A 147 17.28 11.41 -7.32
CA SER A 147 18.05 11.70 -6.11
C SER A 147 19.39 12.37 -6.39
N ASP A 148 19.93 12.24 -7.61
CA ASP A 148 21.13 12.93 -8.06
C ASP A 148 20.85 14.40 -8.44
N ALA A 149 19.58 14.74 -8.74
CA ALA A 149 19.16 16.13 -8.91
C ALA A 149 18.96 16.89 -7.59
N ILE A 150 19.11 16.21 -6.44
CA ILE A 150 19.01 16.78 -5.09
C ILE A 150 20.41 16.82 -4.48
N ALA A 151 20.88 18.04 -4.22
CA ALA A 151 22.18 18.30 -3.66
C ALA A 151 22.07 19.38 -2.58
N PRO A 152 22.97 19.40 -1.57
CA PRO A 152 22.93 20.41 -0.52
C PRO A 152 23.20 21.83 -1.05
N PRO A 153 22.79 22.87 -0.33
CA PRO A 153 23.06 24.26 -0.71
C PRO A 153 24.56 24.49 -0.96
N GLY A 154 24.91 24.98 -2.15
CA GLY A 154 26.30 25.22 -2.56
C GLY A 154 26.91 24.18 -3.52
N ALA A 155 26.24 23.05 -3.78
CA ALA A 155 26.75 21.96 -4.61
C ALA A 155 26.73 22.20 -6.15
N GLY A 156 26.73 23.45 -6.61
CA GLY A 156 26.83 23.82 -8.03
C GLY A 156 25.49 24.14 -8.73
N ALA A 157 25.59 24.64 -9.97
CA ALA A 157 24.46 25.12 -10.75
C ALA A 157 23.72 23.97 -11.44
N GLY A 158 22.50 23.66 -10.98
CA GLY A 158 21.61 22.67 -11.59
C GLY A 158 20.78 21.85 -10.61
N ALA A 159 21.18 21.79 -9.33
CA ALA A 159 20.47 21.02 -8.31
C ALA A 159 19.18 21.70 -7.80
N ARG A 160 18.16 20.90 -7.49
CA ARG A 160 16.96 21.34 -6.75
C ARG A 160 17.33 21.56 -5.27
N THR A 161 17.82 22.75 -4.95
CA THR A 161 18.20 23.18 -3.59
C THR A 161 17.10 23.98 -2.89
N ALA A 162 16.28 24.73 -3.64
CA ALA A 162 15.24 25.58 -3.08
C ALA A 162 14.04 24.75 -2.59
N GLY A 163 13.69 24.90 -1.31
CA GLY A 163 12.52 24.26 -0.69
C GLY A 163 12.71 22.81 -0.22
N VAL A 164 13.87 22.20 -0.46
CA VAL A 164 14.16 20.84 0.03
C VAL A 164 14.58 20.90 1.52
N PRO A 165 13.93 20.14 2.43
CA PRO A 165 14.29 20.10 3.84
C PRO A 165 15.67 19.48 4.08
N GLU A 166 16.43 20.04 5.03
CA GLU A 166 17.77 19.56 5.36
C GLU A 166 17.81 18.07 5.76
N ALA A 167 16.76 17.59 6.44
CA ALA A 167 16.58 16.20 6.82
C ALA A 167 16.58 15.21 5.63
N ILE A 168 16.23 15.67 4.42
CA ILE A 168 16.28 14.81 3.22
C ILE A 168 17.73 14.53 2.80
N PHE A 169 18.66 15.47 2.99
CA PHE A 169 20.07 15.21 2.68
C PHE A 169 20.67 14.15 3.61
N VAL A 170 20.28 14.16 4.90
CA VAL A 170 20.69 13.13 5.89
C VAL A 170 20.15 11.76 5.49
N LYS A 171 18.84 11.64 5.22
CA LYS A 171 18.22 10.39 4.75
C LYS A 171 18.82 9.89 3.43
N LEU A 172 19.12 10.80 2.50
CA LEU A 172 19.72 10.44 1.21
C LEU A 172 21.15 9.93 1.36
N ALA A 173 21.95 10.48 2.28
CA ALA A 173 23.28 9.96 2.60
C ALA A 173 23.19 8.55 3.23
N GLU A 174 22.26 8.36 4.18
CA GLU A 174 21.97 7.06 4.80
C GLU A 174 21.57 6.01 3.75
N TRP A 175 20.60 6.31 2.88
CA TRP A 175 20.13 5.33 1.90
C TRP A 175 21.15 5.03 0.81
N ARG A 176 22.01 5.99 0.44
CA ARG A 176 23.11 5.72 -0.50
C ARG A 176 24.11 4.70 0.06
N SER A 177 24.35 4.66 1.38
CA SER A 177 25.24 3.67 2.01
C SER A 177 24.61 2.29 2.20
N GLN A 178 23.28 2.19 2.34
CA GLN A 178 22.57 0.91 2.54
C GLN A 178 22.78 -0.12 1.42
N HIS A 179 22.73 -1.41 1.77
CA HIS A 179 22.73 -2.51 0.79
C HIS A 179 21.42 -2.58 -0.01
N PHE A 180 21.49 -3.10 -1.25
CA PHE A 180 20.34 -3.22 -2.16
C PHE A 180 19.10 -3.85 -1.49
N SER A 181 19.24 -4.99 -0.83
CA SER A 181 18.12 -5.69 -0.19
C SER A 181 17.46 -4.92 0.97
N GLN A 182 18.20 -4.01 1.63
CA GLN A 182 17.61 -3.14 2.65
C GLN A 182 16.78 -2.03 1.99
N LEU A 183 17.27 -1.43 0.89
CA LEU A 183 16.51 -0.45 0.11
C LEU A 183 15.24 -1.07 -0.50
N GLU A 184 15.34 -2.28 -1.04
CA GLU A 184 14.22 -3.05 -1.57
C GLU A 184 13.16 -3.30 -0.48
N LYS A 185 13.58 -3.74 0.72
CA LYS A 185 12.71 -3.91 1.89
C LYS A 185 12.06 -2.60 2.34
N LEU A 186 12.79 -1.49 2.36
CA LEU A 186 12.30 -0.17 2.77
C LEU A 186 11.31 0.44 1.75
N ALA A 187 11.55 0.23 0.46
CA ALA A 187 10.64 0.63 -0.61
C ALA A 187 9.34 -0.19 -0.56
N LYS A 188 9.46 -1.52 -0.45
CA LYS A 188 8.33 -2.45 -0.34
C LYS A 188 7.44 -2.15 0.88
N ALA A 189 8.04 -1.93 2.06
CA ALA A 189 7.30 -1.58 3.28
C ALA A 189 6.53 -0.25 3.17
N ARG A 190 7.04 0.69 2.36
CA ARG A 190 6.38 1.96 2.03
C ARG A 190 5.37 1.85 0.90
N GLY A 191 5.18 0.70 0.24
CA GLY A 191 4.29 0.57 -0.92
C GLY A 191 4.79 1.26 -2.20
N LEU A 192 6.10 1.50 -2.29
CA LEU A 192 6.77 2.00 -3.48
C LEU A 192 7.15 0.84 -4.41
N ASN A 193 7.27 1.09 -5.71
CA ASN A 193 7.73 0.08 -6.64
C ASN A 193 9.16 -0.34 -6.27
N TRP A 194 9.34 -1.64 -6.01
CA TRP A 194 10.58 -2.25 -5.56
C TRP A 194 11.14 -3.26 -6.58
N GLN A 195 10.37 -3.58 -7.63
CA GLN A 195 10.69 -4.63 -8.59
C GLN A 195 11.72 -4.14 -9.61
N THR A 196 12.99 -4.44 -9.38
CA THR A 196 14.10 -3.98 -10.25
C THR A 196 14.52 -4.95 -11.36
N MET A 197 13.77 -6.03 -11.57
CA MET A 197 14.13 -7.09 -12.54
C MET A 197 14.10 -6.62 -14.00
N HIS A 198 13.25 -5.66 -14.33
CA HIS A 198 13.18 -5.04 -15.66
C HIS A 198 14.40 -4.13 -15.97
N ILE A 199 15.18 -3.74 -14.96
CA ILE A 199 16.33 -2.84 -15.11
C ILE A 199 17.50 -3.60 -15.73
N GLN A 200 17.89 -3.18 -16.93
CA GLN A 200 19.00 -3.71 -17.70
C GLN A 200 20.32 -3.02 -17.35
N ARG A 201 21.45 -3.58 -17.79
CA ARG A 201 22.78 -2.98 -17.59
C ARG A 201 22.89 -1.70 -18.44
N PRO A 202 23.32 -0.55 -17.87
CA PRO A 202 23.51 0.67 -18.64
C PRO A 202 24.70 0.56 -19.59
N GLU A 203 24.64 1.29 -20.70
CA GLU A 203 25.76 1.45 -21.64
C GLU A 203 26.87 2.34 -21.05
N ASP A 204 26.55 3.21 -20.09
CA ASP A 204 27.47 4.16 -19.42
C ASP A 204 28.59 3.50 -18.56
N GLY A 205 28.75 2.18 -18.58
CA GLY A 205 29.72 1.44 -17.76
C GLY A 205 29.42 1.36 -16.26
N ARG A 206 28.37 2.03 -15.77
CA ARG A 206 27.90 1.96 -14.38
C ARG A 206 27.52 0.53 -13.98
N SER A 207 27.71 0.16 -12.71
CA SER A 207 27.33 -1.17 -12.24
C SER A 207 25.80 -1.32 -12.19
N LEU A 208 25.29 -2.50 -12.54
CA LEU A 208 23.85 -2.79 -12.51
C LEU A 208 23.28 -2.61 -11.10
N GLU A 209 24.03 -3.00 -10.06
CA GLU A 209 23.63 -2.80 -8.66
C GLU A 209 23.49 -1.32 -8.31
N GLN A 210 24.46 -0.48 -8.72
CA GLN A 210 24.40 0.97 -8.46
C GLN A 210 23.17 1.62 -9.09
N VAL A 211 22.81 1.21 -10.32
CA VAL A 211 21.62 1.71 -11.00
C VAL A 211 20.32 1.22 -10.35
N ARG A 212 20.26 -0.05 -9.93
CA ARG A 212 19.12 -0.57 -9.16
C ARG A 212 18.97 0.13 -7.80
N LYS A 213 20.07 0.40 -7.09
CA LYS A 213 20.08 1.20 -5.86
C LYS A 213 19.57 2.63 -6.11
N SER A 214 20.13 3.33 -7.09
CA SER A 214 19.70 4.70 -7.46
C SER A 214 18.20 4.76 -7.79
N TRP A 215 17.70 3.83 -8.61
CA TRP A 215 16.29 3.75 -9.00
C TRP A 215 15.33 3.55 -7.80
N LEU A 216 15.75 2.81 -6.76
CA LEU A 216 15.01 2.68 -5.50
C LEU A 216 15.06 3.97 -4.67
N VAL A 217 16.26 4.57 -4.54
CA VAL A 217 16.47 5.79 -3.76
C VAL A 217 15.67 6.96 -4.34
N ASP A 218 15.57 7.11 -5.67
CA ASP A 218 14.75 8.12 -6.34
C ASP A 218 13.28 8.06 -5.86
N ARG A 219 12.70 6.86 -5.77
CA ARG A 219 11.34 6.65 -5.27
C ARG A 219 11.20 6.97 -3.78
N MET A 220 12.17 6.54 -2.97
CA MET A 220 12.19 6.82 -1.54
C MET A 220 12.30 8.32 -1.25
N VAL A 221 13.07 9.08 -2.03
CA VAL A 221 13.18 10.54 -1.91
C VAL A 221 11.89 11.23 -2.39
N THR A 222 11.28 10.75 -3.48
CA THR A 222 9.97 11.23 -3.95
C THR A 222 8.90 11.09 -2.86
N TYR A 223 8.91 9.97 -2.12
CA TYR A 223 8.04 9.72 -0.98
C TYR A 223 8.26 10.72 0.17
N GLU A 224 9.50 10.93 0.62
CA GLU A 224 9.77 11.85 1.74
C GLU A 224 9.48 13.32 1.38
N LEU A 225 9.76 13.75 0.14
CA LEU A 225 9.36 15.07 -0.35
C LEU A 225 7.84 15.26 -0.26
N HIS A 226 7.08 14.30 -0.76
CA HIS A 226 5.62 14.34 -0.69
C HIS A 226 5.10 14.32 0.76
N VAL A 227 5.63 13.46 1.62
CA VAL A 227 5.24 13.40 3.05
C VAL A 227 5.56 14.70 3.77
N TRP A 228 6.65 15.38 3.40
CA TRP A 228 6.98 16.70 3.91
C TRP A 228 6.01 17.78 3.41
N GLU A 229 5.77 17.86 2.11
CA GLU A 229 4.87 18.84 1.50
C GLU A 229 3.42 18.71 2.00
N MET A 230 2.96 17.48 2.23
CA MET A 230 1.62 17.19 2.75
C MET A 230 1.52 17.26 4.28
N ARG A 231 2.61 17.59 4.99
CA ARG A 231 2.57 17.77 6.44
C ARG A 231 1.68 18.98 6.77
N PRO A 232 0.65 18.85 7.61
CA PRO A 232 -0.20 19.98 7.96
C PRO A 232 0.64 21.05 8.66
N VAL A 233 0.67 22.25 8.06
CA VAL A 233 1.29 23.43 8.67
C VAL A 233 0.50 23.73 9.95
N ARG A 234 1.09 23.42 11.11
CA ARG A 234 0.50 23.83 12.39
C ARG A 234 0.36 25.36 12.36
N PRO A 235 -0.84 25.92 12.61
CA PRO A 235 -0.96 27.34 12.88
C PRO A 235 0.00 27.67 14.02
N VAL A 236 0.88 28.65 13.82
CA VAL A 236 1.69 29.18 14.92
C VAL A 236 0.71 29.86 15.86
N GLU A 237 0.37 29.20 16.97
CA GLU A 237 -0.32 29.87 18.06
C GLU A 237 0.58 31.00 18.54
N LEU A 238 0.27 32.23 18.12
CA LEU A 238 0.88 33.43 18.68
C LEU A 238 0.72 33.33 20.20
N PRO A 239 1.81 33.50 20.98
CA PRO A 239 1.73 33.38 22.43
C PRO A 239 0.65 34.33 22.93
N LYS A 240 -0.40 33.77 23.55
CA LYS A 240 -1.51 34.54 24.11
C LYS A 240 -0.88 35.57 25.04
N ARG A 241 -1.09 36.86 24.75
CA ARG A 241 -0.59 37.96 25.60
C ARG A 241 -1.00 37.65 27.03
N GLU A 242 -0.01 37.38 27.89
CA GLU A 242 -0.25 37.01 29.27
C GLU A 242 -1.09 38.11 29.92
N THR A 243 -2.28 37.75 30.40
CA THR A 243 -3.08 38.68 31.19
C THR A 243 -2.31 38.94 32.48
N PRO A 244 -1.90 40.19 32.79
CA PRO A 244 -1.06 40.46 33.95
C PRO A 244 -1.78 40.00 35.22
N VAL A 245 -1.16 39.04 35.92
CA VAL A 245 -1.70 38.47 37.15
C VAL A 245 -1.77 39.57 38.20
N LYS A 246 -2.99 39.99 38.55
CA LYS A 246 -3.23 40.93 39.64
C LYS A 246 -3.01 40.22 40.98
N LEU A 247 -1.78 40.28 41.47
CA LEU A 247 -1.46 39.92 42.85
C LEU A 247 -2.13 40.93 43.81
N PRO A 248 -2.82 40.48 44.88
CA PRO A 248 -3.38 41.39 45.87
C PRO A 248 -2.26 42.06 46.68
N ALA A 249 -2.49 43.30 47.09
CA ALA A 249 -1.51 44.07 47.86
C ALA A 249 -1.18 43.37 49.19
N GLY A 250 0.10 43.06 49.40
CA GLY A 250 0.60 42.35 50.58
C GLY A 250 1.12 40.93 50.34
N THR A 251 1.05 40.39 49.12
CA THR A 251 1.67 39.08 48.81
C THR A 251 3.20 39.19 48.69
N THR A 252 3.91 38.77 49.73
CA THR A 252 5.37 38.59 49.70
C THR A 252 5.74 37.30 48.99
N VAL A 253 6.34 37.39 47.80
CA VAL A 253 6.88 36.22 47.08
C VAL A 253 8.24 35.87 47.67
N VAL A 254 8.32 34.77 48.41
CA VAL A 254 9.59 34.23 48.93
C VAL A 254 10.21 33.33 47.86
N LEU A 255 11.18 33.88 47.11
CA LEU A 255 12.07 33.09 46.26
C LEU A 255 13.17 32.49 47.13
N SER A 256 13.12 31.18 47.38
CA SER A 256 14.22 30.47 48.04
C SER A 256 15.39 30.32 47.05
N GLY A 257 16.54 30.90 47.38
CA GLY A 257 17.82 30.38 46.89
C GLY A 257 18.11 28.99 47.51
N SER A 258 19.24 28.34 47.24
CA SER A 258 20.43 28.76 46.48
C SER A 258 21.25 27.52 46.12
N SER A 259 22.05 27.58 45.06
CA SER A 259 23.40 26.97 45.06
C SER A 259 24.29 27.68 44.05
N GLY A 260 25.47 28.11 44.49
CA GLY A 260 26.51 28.65 43.62
C GLY A 260 27.26 27.57 42.84
N ASP A 261 28.35 27.89 42.12
CA ASP A 261 29.00 29.20 42.09
C ASP A 261 29.80 29.46 40.80
N GLN A 262 29.99 30.75 40.52
CA GLN A 262 30.98 31.42 39.65
C GLN A 262 31.90 30.61 38.70
N THR A 263 31.87 30.97 37.40
CA THR A 263 33.09 30.99 36.55
C THR A 263 33.32 32.38 35.96
N SER A 264 34.35 33.07 36.45
CA SER A 264 34.83 34.35 35.91
C SER A 264 35.98 34.14 34.92
N ARG A 265 36.12 35.06 33.96
CA ARG A 265 36.90 34.92 32.72
C ARG A 265 38.40 35.27 32.84
N THR A 266 39.19 34.67 31.92
CA THR A 266 40.44 35.20 31.26
C THR A 266 41.73 35.39 32.08
N PRO A 267 42.94 35.47 31.43
CA PRO A 267 43.43 34.81 30.19
C PRO A 267 44.88 34.22 30.31
N VAL A 268 45.42 33.68 29.21
CA VAL A 268 46.79 33.10 29.03
C VAL A 268 47.92 34.14 29.21
N PRO A 269 49.17 33.74 29.57
CA PRO A 269 50.18 33.41 28.53
C PRO A 269 51.20 32.29 28.88
N SER A 270 51.85 31.71 27.86
CA SER A 270 53.10 30.90 27.91
C SER A 270 54.35 31.84 27.92
N PRO A 271 55.66 31.42 28.03
CA PRO A 271 56.32 30.24 27.40
C PRO A 271 57.56 29.61 28.12
N LEU A 272 58.27 28.68 27.45
CA LEU A 272 59.64 28.13 27.71
C LEU A 272 59.80 27.22 28.96
N ASP A 273 60.69 26.21 29.04
CA ASP A 273 61.67 25.64 28.10
C ASP A 273 62.12 24.19 28.49
N ASN A 274 62.75 23.49 27.54
CA ASN A 274 63.76 22.40 27.68
C ASN A 274 63.48 20.94 28.14
N ALA A 275 64.11 20.04 27.33
CA ALA A 275 64.79 18.77 27.62
C ALA A 275 64.02 17.46 27.97
N GLY A 276 64.23 16.43 27.13
CA GLY A 276 64.07 15.00 27.47
C GLY A 276 65.43 14.36 27.86
N PRO A 277 65.72 13.06 27.57
CA PRO A 277 64.94 12.02 26.88
C PRO A 277 64.82 10.70 27.71
N ASP A 278 64.64 9.56 27.04
CA ASP A 278 64.60 8.17 27.54
C ASP A 278 63.28 7.80 28.28
N ASP A 279 62.72 6.58 28.22
CA ASP A 279 63.28 5.24 27.97
C ASP A 279 62.34 4.33 27.13
N SER A 280 62.88 3.19 26.72
CA SER A 280 62.42 2.11 25.83
C SER A 280 61.25 1.23 26.30
N GLY A 281 60.68 0.45 25.37
CA GLY A 281 59.78 -0.68 25.68
C GLY A 281 58.89 -1.15 24.52
N ASP A 282 59.38 -2.09 23.70
CA ASP A 282 58.54 -3.05 22.97
C ASP A 282 57.73 -3.89 24.03
N VAL A 283 56.59 -4.53 23.82
CA VAL A 283 55.95 -5.22 22.68
C VAL A 283 54.41 -5.02 22.80
N ASP A 284 53.50 -5.56 21.98
CA ASP A 284 53.56 -6.58 20.92
C ASP A 284 52.45 -6.35 19.85
N ALA A 285 52.25 -7.29 18.94
CA ALA A 285 51.09 -7.38 18.04
C ALA A 285 50.32 -8.71 18.23
N ASP A 286 49.18 -8.83 17.53
CA ASP A 286 48.24 -9.96 17.50
C ASP A 286 47.43 -10.22 18.80
N ASP A 287 46.14 -9.87 18.77
CA ASP A 287 45.14 -10.93 18.62
C ASP A 287 43.86 -10.45 17.92
N LEU A 288 43.30 -11.30 17.06
CA LEU A 288 42.07 -11.05 16.31
C LEU A 288 40.92 -11.87 16.93
N VAL A 289 40.01 -11.21 17.64
CA VAL A 289 38.70 -11.80 17.97
C VAL A 289 37.57 -10.83 17.67
N ASN A 290 36.61 -11.29 16.86
CA ASN A 290 35.32 -10.65 16.68
C ASN A 290 34.55 -10.67 18.00
N GLU A 291 33.97 -9.54 18.40
CA GLU A 291 32.79 -9.54 19.26
C GLU A 291 31.68 -8.72 18.61
N ASP A 292 30.51 -9.33 18.50
CA ASP A 292 29.34 -8.77 17.84
C ASP A 292 28.77 -7.59 18.65
N ILE A 293 28.86 -6.38 18.11
CA ILE A 293 28.06 -5.23 18.57
C ILE A 293 26.84 -5.10 17.65
N ASP A 294 25.79 -5.85 18.02
CA ASP A 294 24.44 -5.67 17.49
C ASP A 294 23.84 -4.41 18.14
N GLY A 295 24.15 -3.26 17.55
CA GLY A 295 23.67 -1.96 18.01
C GLY A 295 22.24 -1.71 17.55
N ASP A 296 21.27 -1.81 18.46
CA ASP A 296 19.89 -1.39 18.23
C ASP A 296 19.84 0.02 17.60
N PRO A 297 19.15 0.22 16.46
CA PRO A 297 19.06 1.54 15.84
C PRO A 297 18.26 2.48 16.73
N LEU A 298 18.94 3.53 17.22
CA LEU A 298 18.36 4.56 18.08
C LEU A 298 17.08 5.15 17.49
N THR A 299 15.96 4.90 18.16
CA THR A 299 14.68 5.53 17.83
C THR A 299 14.74 7.01 18.23
N SER A 300 14.82 7.89 17.22
CA SER A 300 14.79 9.34 17.45
C SER A 300 13.47 9.76 18.12
N GLY A 301 13.57 10.35 19.31
CA GLY A 301 12.49 10.44 20.30
C GLY A 301 11.35 11.44 20.04
N ASP A 302 11.03 11.77 18.79
CA ASP A 302 10.03 12.80 18.44
C ASP A 302 8.67 12.26 17.94
N GLU A 303 8.48 10.95 17.79
CA GLU A 303 7.16 10.36 17.43
C GLU A 303 6.25 10.07 18.64
N ALA A 304 6.75 10.19 19.88
CA ALA A 304 6.02 9.80 21.08
C ALA A 304 4.74 10.62 21.39
N LEU A 305 4.58 11.81 20.80
CA LEU A 305 3.50 12.76 21.14
C LEU A 305 2.26 12.72 20.21
N LEU A 306 2.17 11.76 19.29
CA LEU A 306 0.98 11.56 18.44
C LEU A 306 0.32 10.18 18.59
N ALA A 307 0.88 9.27 19.39
CA ALA A 307 0.34 7.93 19.61
C ALA A 307 -0.73 7.85 20.73
N GLU A 308 -0.74 8.80 21.67
CA GLU A 308 -1.71 8.82 22.78
C GLU A 308 -2.97 9.61 22.45
N GLN A 309 -3.81 9.07 21.55
CA GLN A 309 -5.27 9.00 21.77
C GLN A 309 -6.02 8.18 20.68
N VAL A 310 -6.63 7.07 21.14
CA VAL A 310 -7.76 6.32 20.53
C VAL A 310 -7.43 5.35 19.36
N PRO A 311 -7.84 4.06 19.41
CA PRO A 311 -8.30 3.26 20.54
C PRO A 311 -7.63 1.88 20.70
N LYS A 312 -7.36 1.50 21.96
CA LYS A 312 -7.08 0.11 22.38
C LYS A 312 -8.14 -0.92 21.92
N ALA A 313 -9.36 -0.46 21.60
CA ALA A 313 -10.44 -1.28 21.04
C ALA A 313 -10.16 -1.85 19.64
N ALA A 314 -9.28 -1.24 18.84
CA ALA A 314 -8.91 -1.78 17.52
C ALA A 314 -7.97 -2.99 17.66
N ALA A 315 -6.93 -2.85 18.49
CA ALA A 315 -6.00 -3.94 18.81
C ALA A 315 -6.71 -5.13 19.48
N ALA A 316 -7.58 -4.85 20.47
CA ALA A 316 -8.38 -5.88 21.13
C ALA A 316 -9.30 -6.64 20.17
N LYS A 317 -9.90 -5.95 19.18
CA LYS A 317 -10.72 -6.59 18.14
C LYS A 317 -9.93 -7.51 17.22
N GLU A 318 -8.69 -7.16 16.86
CA GLU A 318 -7.86 -8.04 16.02
C GLU A 318 -7.31 -9.24 16.80
N GLU A 319 -7.00 -9.08 18.09
CA GLU A 319 -6.62 -10.20 18.97
C GLU A 319 -7.78 -11.19 19.18
N GLU A 320 -8.98 -10.67 19.45
CA GLU A 320 -10.24 -11.44 19.51
C GLU A 320 -10.48 -12.20 18.18
N ARG A 321 -10.32 -11.52 17.03
CA ARG A 321 -10.50 -12.12 15.70
C ARG A 321 -9.45 -13.21 15.41
N ARG A 322 -8.20 -13.02 15.83
CA ARG A 322 -7.12 -14.02 15.71
C ARG A 322 -7.39 -15.25 16.60
N ARG A 323 -7.94 -15.05 17.79
CA ARG A 323 -8.35 -16.14 18.70
C ARG A 323 -9.53 -16.93 18.16
N GLN A 324 -10.53 -16.26 17.57
CA GLN A 324 -11.68 -16.92 16.94
C GLN A 324 -11.26 -17.73 15.69
N ALA A 325 -10.36 -17.19 14.86
CA ALA A 325 -9.81 -17.93 13.71
C ALA A 325 -9.03 -19.20 14.13
N ALA A 326 -8.23 -19.12 15.20
CA ALA A 326 -7.51 -20.28 15.75
C ALA A 326 -8.47 -21.35 16.30
N ALA A 327 -9.55 -20.94 16.98
CA ALA A 327 -10.57 -21.87 17.48
C ALA A 327 -11.33 -22.58 16.35
N ALA A 328 -11.65 -21.88 15.26
CA ALA A 328 -12.28 -22.47 14.08
C ALA A 328 -11.37 -23.50 13.38
N ALA A 329 -10.07 -23.20 13.25
CA ALA A 329 -9.10 -24.14 12.67
C ALA A 329 -8.98 -25.43 13.51
N ALA A 330 -8.99 -25.31 14.84
CA ALA A 330 -8.96 -26.47 15.74
C ALA A 330 -10.21 -27.35 15.63
N ALA A 331 -11.40 -26.76 15.41
CA ALA A 331 -12.64 -27.51 15.24
C ALA A 331 -12.68 -28.34 13.94
N VAL A 332 -12.10 -27.85 12.85
CA VAL A 332 -12.02 -28.57 11.57
C VAL A 332 -11.09 -29.78 11.65
N GLY A 333 -9.99 -29.67 12.42
CA GLY A 333 -9.04 -30.78 12.61
C GLY A 333 -9.59 -31.99 13.37
N ALA A 334 -10.68 -31.83 14.14
CA ALA A 334 -11.27 -32.90 14.94
C ALA A 334 -12.28 -33.79 14.18
N ALA A 335 -12.69 -33.38 12.97
CA ALA A 335 -13.78 -34.04 12.23
C ALA A 335 -13.31 -35.04 11.15
N ALA A 336 -12.00 -35.22 10.96
CA ALA A 336 -11.44 -36.05 9.88
C ALA A 336 -10.68 -37.28 10.43
N SER A 337 -11.35 -38.44 10.44
CA SER A 337 -10.71 -39.75 10.52
C SER A 337 -11.47 -40.74 9.61
N PRO A 338 -10.79 -41.61 8.83
CA PRO A 338 -11.40 -42.27 7.68
C PRO A 338 -11.96 -43.67 7.98
N ALA A 339 -12.97 -44.09 7.20
CA ALA A 339 -13.39 -45.48 7.04
C ALA A 339 -13.23 -45.89 5.56
N ALA A 340 -12.86 -47.15 5.29
CA ALA A 340 -12.42 -47.64 3.97
C ALA A 340 -13.00 -49.04 3.62
N SER A 341 -12.85 -49.44 2.34
CA SER A 341 -13.22 -50.75 1.70
C SER A 341 -14.74 -51.03 1.54
N SER A 342 -15.30 -51.82 0.60
CA SER A 342 -14.87 -52.63 -0.59
C SER A 342 -16.14 -53.27 -1.25
N SER A 343 -16.24 -53.79 -2.50
CA SER A 343 -15.40 -53.82 -3.73
C SER A 343 -16.13 -54.51 -4.93
N GLU A 344 -15.82 -54.11 -6.17
CA GLU A 344 -15.80 -54.92 -7.43
C GLU A 344 -17.08 -55.43 -8.17
N ALA A 345 -16.84 -55.84 -9.44
CA ALA A 345 -17.70 -56.33 -10.55
C ALA A 345 -18.59 -55.24 -11.22
N GLY A 346 -18.57 -54.99 -12.54
CA GLY A 346 -18.64 -55.85 -13.75
C GLY A 346 -19.92 -55.45 -14.51
N ASP A 347 -20.14 -55.52 -15.84
CA ASP A 347 -19.42 -56.05 -17.01
C ASP A 347 -20.02 -55.38 -18.30
N ASP A 348 -19.54 -55.74 -19.50
CA ASP A 348 -19.91 -55.25 -20.86
C ASP A 348 -21.40 -55.00 -21.18
N SER A 349 -21.68 -54.00 -22.05
CA SER A 349 -22.13 -54.26 -23.45
C SER A 349 -22.38 -52.97 -24.27
N ASP A 350 -22.00 -53.01 -25.55
CA ASP A 350 -22.29 -52.03 -26.60
C ASP A 350 -23.77 -52.05 -27.06
N GLU A 351 -24.29 -50.92 -27.56
CA GLU A 351 -25.16 -50.91 -28.75
C GLU A 351 -25.19 -49.53 -29.43
N ASP A 352 -25.09 -49.53 -30.77
CA ASP A 352 -24.96 -48.35 -31.64
C ASP A 352 -26.29 -47.64 -31.97
N LEU A 353 -26.16 -46.47 -32.62
CA LEU A 353 -26.94 -45.95 -33.78
C LEU A 353 -27.64 -44.58 -33.63
N ASP A 354 -27.07 -43.60 -34.35
CA ASP A 354 -27.69 -42.64 -35.30
C ASP A 354 -28.91 -41.76 -34.93
N GLY A 355 -28.86 -40.50 -35.43
CA GLY A 355 -30.06 -39.88 -36.03
C GLY A 355 -30.54 -38.51 -35.52
N VAL A 356 -29.75 -37.45 -35.76
CA VAL A 356 -30.22 -36.03 -35.76
C VAL A 356 -31.06 -35.81 -37.05
N PRO A 357 -32.27 -35.16 -37.04
CA PRO A 357 -32.30 -33.69 -36.99
C PRO A 357 -33.53 -32.93 -36.43
N VAL A 358 -33.20 -31.68 -36.09
CA VAL A 358 -34.00 -30.47 -35.84
C VAL A 358 -35.19 -30.27 -36.82
N PRO A 359 -36.31 -29.71 -36.34
CA PRO A 359 -36.86 -28.52 -37.03
C PRO A 359 -37.39 -27.41 -36.10
N ALA A 360 -36.92 -26.19 -36.38
CA ALA A 360 -37.62 -24.91 -36.18
C ALA A 360 -37.60 -24.19 -37.55
N PRO A 361 -38.37 -23.11 -37.82
CA PRO A 361 -39.17 -22.29 -36.91
C PRO A 361 -40.64 -22.08 -37.35
N ARG A 362 -41.44 -21.36 -36.54
CA ARG A 362 -42.66 -20.69 -36.99
C ARG A 362 -42.74 -19.26 -36.46
N SER A 363 -43.08 -18.33 -37.34
CA SER A 363 -43.17 -16.89 -37.11
C SER A 363 -44.63 -16.42 -37.04
N SER A 364 -44.94 -15.67 -35.98
CA SER A 364 -46.17 -14.87 -35.76
C SER A 364 -46.01 -14.27 -34.36
N GLY A 365 -46.19 -12.99 -34.06
CA GLY A 365 -46.78 -11.81 -34.70
C GLY A 365 -46.80 -10.72 -33.59
N PRO A 366 -47.13 -9.44 -33.89
CA PRO A 366 -46.79 -8.34 -32.99
C PRO A 366 -47.83 -8.11 -31.88
N ALA A 367 -47.33 -7.87 -30.67
CA ALA A 367 -47.96 -7.21 -29.53
C ALA A 367 -46.79 -6.76 -28.62
N GLU A 368 -46.78 -5.69 -27.86
CA GLU A 368 -47.62 -4.50 -27.66
C GLU A 368 -46.71 -3.56 -26.83
N SER A 369 -47.11 -2.31 -26.61
CA SER A 369 -46.35 -1.31 -25.86
C SER A 369 -45.90 -1.77 -24.45
N GLY A 370 -44.59 -1.78 -24.21
CA GLY A 370 -43.97 -1.74 -22.89
C GLY A 370 -43.04 -0.53 -22.83
N ASP A 371 -43.57 0.62 -22.40
CA ASP A 371 -42.80 1.83 -22.15
C ASP A 371 -42.21 1.72 -20.73
N GLU A 372 -41.26 0.79 -20.56
CA GLU A 372 -40.51 0.64 -19.31
C GLU A 372 -39.42 1.70 -19.26
N SER A 373 -39.79 2.84 -18.66
CA SER A 373 -38.85 3.86 -18.21
C SER A 373 -38.00 3.30 -17.06
N ASP A 374 -36.96 2.54 -17.41
CA ASP A 374 -35.84 2.24 -16.52
C ASP A 374 -35.02 3.52 -16.27
N ASP A 375 -35.62 4.46 -15.55
CA ASP A 375 -34.91 5.49 -14.77
C ASP A 375 -34.26 4.82 -13.54
N ASP A 376 -33.42 3.81 -13.83
CA ASP A 376 -32.46 3.27 -12.89
C ASP A 376 -31.46 4.41 -12.63
N GLU A 377 -31.57 5.08 -11.47
CA GLU A 377 -30.59 6.08 -11.06
C GLU A 377 -29.22 5.41 -11.04
N ALA A 378 -28.46 5.66 -12.11
CA ALA A 378 -27.06 5.30 -12.22
C ALA A 378 -26.29 6.10 -11.19
N SER A 379 -26.25 5.56 -9.97
CA SER A 379 -25.44 6.05 -8.86
C SER A 379 -23.97 6.01 -9.28
N ASP A 380 -23.53 7.15 -9.82
CA ASP A 380 -22.26 7.34 -10.52
C ASP A 380 -21.11 6.89 -9.61
N LEU A 381 -20.56 5.70 -9.88
CA LEU A 381 -19.68 5.04 -8.91
C LEU A 381 -18.42 5.87 -8.64
N ASP A 382 -18.29 6.25 -7.37
CA ASP A 382 -17.28 7.18 -6.88
C ASP A 382 -15.97 6.48 -6.45
N GLY A 383 -15.89 5.16 -6.59
CA GLY A 383 -14.78 4.33 -6.15
C GLY A 383 -14.92 3.82 -4.70
N VAL A 384 -16.04 4.08 -4.02
CA VAL A 384 -16.33 3.45 -2.71
C VAL A 384 -16.70 1.97 -2.92
N PRO A 385 -16.03 1.02 -2.22
CA PRO A 385 -16.33 -0.40 -2.38
C PRO A 385 -17.75 -0.80 -1.98
N VAL A 386 -18.28 -1.81 -2.68
CA VAL A 386 -19.59 -2.40 -2.45
C VAL A 386 -19.71 -2.87 -1.00
N ARG A 387 -20.83 -2.52 -0.36
CA ARG A 387 -21.08 -2.83 1.05
C ARG A 387 -21.39 -4.31 1.24
N ALA A 388 -20.92 -4.86 2.36
CA ALA A 388 -21.16 -6.26 2.74
C ALA A 388 -22.65 -6.63 2.94
N GLU A 389 -23.56 -5.66 3.01
CA GLU A 389 -25.00 -5.89 3.01
C GLU A 389 -25.53 -6.16 1.60
N ASP A 390 -25.07 -5.39 0.61
CA ASP A 390 -25.50 -5.50 -0.78
C ASP A 390 -24.92 -6.75 -1.43
N LEU A 391 -23.68 -7.12 -1.09
CA LEU A 391 -23.10 -8.44 -1.40
C LEU A 391 -23.94 -9.60 -0.83
N ARG A 392 -24.46 -9.46 0.40
CA ARG A 392 -25.34 -10.49 1.00
C ARG A 392 -26.68 -10.58 0.27
N LYS A 393 -27.35 -9.44 0.00
CA LYS A 393 -28.61 -9.39 -0.77
C LYS A 393 -28.43 -10.03 -2.15
N PHE A 394 -27.38 -9.67 -2.87
CA PHE A 394 -27.09 -10.19 -4.21
C PHE A 394 -26.86 -11.69 -4.21
N ARG A 395 -26.05 -12.23 -3.29
CA ARG A 395 -25.87 -13.69 -3.15
C ARG A 395 -27.17 -14.41 -2.80
N THR A 396 -27.99 -13.86 -1.89
CA THR A 396 -29.32 -14.42 -1.59
C THR A 396 -30.25 -14.42 -2.80
N ASN A 397 -30.22 -13.36 -3.62
CA ASN A 397 -31.03 -13.27 -4.83
C ASN A 397 -30.53 -14.21 -5.94
N ARG A 398 -29.20 -14.38 -6.10
CA ARG A 398 -28.62 -15.33 -7.05
C ARG A 398 -29.01 -16.76 -6.73
N VAL A 399 -28.90 -17.17 -5.46
CA VAL A 399 -29.33 -18.52 -5.01
C VAL A 399 -30.84 -18.74 -5.20
N LYS A 400 -31.67 -17.69 -5.06
CA LYS A 400 -33.11 -17.79 -5.39
C LYS A 400 -33.36 -17.98 -6.88
N LEU A 401 -32.65 -17.25 -7.74
CA LEU A 401 -32.76 -17.39 -9.21
C LEU A 401 -32.25 -18.75 -9.68
N GLU A 402 -31.12 -19.22 -9.14
CA GLU A 402 -30.56 -20.56 -9.37
C GLU A 402 -31.45 -21.71 -8.84
N ALA A 403 -32.43 -21.42 -7.98
CA ALA A 403 -33.40 -22.40 -7.46
C ALA A 403 -34.80 -22.30 -8.12
N ILE A 404 -34.96 -21.39 -9.08
CA ILE A 404 -36.19 -21.20 -9.87
C ILE A 404 -36.02 -21.73 -11.31
N ASN A 405 -34.78 -21.80 -11.80
CA ASN A 405 -34.37 -22.52 -13.02
C ASN A 405 -33.99 -23.97 -12.73
#